data_AF-A0A9Q3GHW7-F1
#
_entry.id   AF-A0A9Q3GHW7-F1
#
_cell.length_a   1.000
_cell.length_b   1.000
_cell.length_c   1.000
_cell.angle_alpha   90.00
_cell.angle_beta   90.00
_cell.angle_gamma   90.00
#
_symmetry.space_group_name_H-M   'P 1'
#
loop_
_entity.id
_entity.type
_entity.pdbx_description
1 polymer ?
#
loop_
_entity_poly.entity_id
_entity_poly.type
_entity_poly.pdbx_seq_one_letter_code
_entity_poly.pdbx_strand_id
1 'polypeptide(L)'
;MEDILRRFCAYGMEYKDHEGYTHDWVTLLPAVQLAYNSSQHSTTGKTPALVAKGWNPLFPVDHLKKNLLTIHPTAKDFHDMWKRACDTAARCIAEAKDYNKQRWDKTHMKPDFKEGDQVLVSTLNFNNIKGHKKMRDSFVGPFTIIRLVGKTAVEVKFTEEFSRKHPVFPVSLVKPYFQTEEGQSPPGRRSSHHLK
;
A
#
# COMPACT_ATOMS: atom_id res chain seq x y z
N MET A 1 3.11 -0.17 14.60
CA MET A 1 2.34 -1.41 14.36
C MET A 1 2.49 -1.90 12.93
N GLU A 2 2.36 -1.03 11.92
CA GLU A 2 2.68 -1.37 10.52
C GLU A 2 4.12 -1.92 10.37
N ASP A 3 5.10 -1.35 11.06
CA ASP A 3 6.47 -1.87 11.09
C ASP A 3 6.58 -3.29 11.70
N ILE A 4 5.73 -3.60 12.69
CA ILE A 4 5.69 -4.92 13.33
C ILE A 4 5.08 -5.95 12.36
N LEU A 5 3.98 -5.59 11.68
CA LEU A 5 3.36 -6.43 10.65
C LEU A 5 4.27 -6.60 9.42
N ARG A 6 5.05 -5.58 9.07
CA ARG A 6 6.00 -5.62 7.96
C ARG A 6 7.19 -6.53 8.25
N ARG A 7 7.63 -6.60 9.51
CA ARG A 7 8.66 -7.56 9.97
C ARG A 7 8.14 -9.01 9.92
N PHE A 8 6.86 -9.25 10.22
CA PHE A 8 6.22 -10.57 10.10
C PHE A 8 6.25 -11.12 8.67
N CYS A 9 5.87 -10.32 7.67
CA CYS A 9 5.90 -10.76 6.28
C CYS A 9 7.33 -11.03 5.74
N ALA A 10 8.37 -10.59 6.44
CA ALA A 10 9.75 -10.64 5.97
C ALA A 10 10.61 -11.76 6.60
N TYR A 11 10.35 -12.17 7.85
CA TYR A 11 11.29 -12.99 8.63
C TYR A 11 10.78 -14.38 9.08
N GLY A 12 9.54 -14.75 8.78
CA GLY A 12 9.00 -16.08 9.13
C GLY A 12 8.45 -16.17 10.57
N MET A 13 8.18 -17.41 11.02
CA MET A 13 7.44 -17.69 12.27
C MET A 13 8.21 -17.34 13.55
N GLU A 14 9.53 -17.28 13.49
CA GLU A 14 10.41 -17.00 14.63
C GLU A 14 11.27 -15.78 14.34
N TYR A 15 11.16 -14.76 15.20
CA TYR A 15 12.02 -13.59 15.16
C TYR A 15 13.02 -13.66 16.30
N LYS A 16 14.31 -13.53 15.98
CA LYS A 16 15.38 -13.34 16.97
C LYS A 16 15.73 -11.87 17.04
N ASP A 17 15.62 -11.28 18.22
CA ASP A 17 16.06 -9.92 18.46
C ASP A 17 17.60 -9.81 18.49
N HIS A 18 18.12 -8.59 18.58
CA HIS A 18 19.56 -8.34 18.71
C HIS A 18 20.16 -8.84 20.04
N GLU A 19 19.31 -9.19 21.01
CA GLU A 19 19.67 -9.66 22.35
C GLU A 19 19.64 -11.20 22.46
N GLY A 20 19.20 -11.90 21.42
CA GLY A 20 19.18 -13.36 21.33
C GLY A 20 17.86 -14.03 21.75
N TYR A 21 16.83 -13.27 22.11
CA TYR A 21 15.52 -13.82 22.44
C TYR A 21 14.76 -14.21 21.18
N THR A 22 14.23 -15.44 21.17
CA THR A 22 13.35 -15.93 20.11
C THR A 22 11.92 -15.65 20.52
N HIS A 23 11.26 -14.75 19.78
CA HIS A 23 9.85 -14.46 19.99
C HIS A 23 9.01 -15.33 19.05
N ASP A 24 8.22 -16.25 19.62
CA ASP A 24 7.16 -16.93 18.88
C ASP A 24 6.02 -15.94 18.64
N TRP A 25 5.93 -15.45 17.41
CA TRP A 25 4.94 -14.45 17.03
C TRP A 25 3.50 -14.98 17.15
N VAL A 26 3.29 -16.29 17.00
CA VAL A 26 1.95 -16.89 17.10
C VAL A 26 1.38 -16.68 18.50
N THR A 27 2.22 -16.77 19.53
CA THR A 27 1.81 -16.51 20.92
C THR A 27 1.49 -15.04 21.18
N LEU A 28 2.09 -14.12 20.41
CA LEU A 28 1.91 -12.67 20.55
C LEU A 28 0.70 -12.13 19.76
N LEU A 29 0.19 -12.88 18.77
CA LEU A 29 -0.93 -12.46 17.92
C LEU A 29 -2.16 -11.98 18.71
N PRO A 30 -2.63 -12.68 19.76
CA PRO A 30 -3.78 -12.22 20.54
C PRO A 30 -3.55 -10.85 21.20
N ALA A 31 -2.35 -10.62 21.73
CA ALA A 31 -1.99 -9.36 22.37
C ALA A 31 -1.91 -8.21 21.35
N VAL A 32 -1.35 -8.48 20.16
CA VAL A 32 -1.27 -7.49 19.07
C VAL A 32 -2.65 -7.16 18.53
N GLN A 33 -3.50 -8.16 18.32
CA GLN A 33 -4.89 -7.96 17.89
C GLN A 33 -5.66 -7.11 18.90
N LEU A 34 -5.50 -7.38 20.19
CA LEU A 34 -6.11 -6.59 21.25
C LEU A 34 -5.64 -5.13 21.19
N ALA A 35 -4.33 -4.91 21.12
CA ALA A 35 -3.72 -3.58 21.04
C ALA A 35 -4.17 -2.80 19.79
N TYR A 36 -4.29 -3.46 18.63
CA TYR A 36 -4.78 -2.82 17.41
C TYR A 36 -6.25 -2.40 17.56
N ASN A 37 -7.08 -3.31 18.05
CA ASN A 37 -8.51 -3.09 18.20
C ASN A 37 -8.85 -2.02 19.24
N SER A 38 -7.98 -1.82 20.24
CA SER A 38 -8.12 -0.79 21.28
C SER A 38 -7.39 0.53 20.97
N SER A 39 -6.60 0.59 19.90
CA SER A 39 -5.90 1.83 19.51
C SER A 39 -6.82 2.72 18.67
N GLN A 40 -6.77 4.03 18.88
CA GLN A 40 -7.58 4.96 18.08
C GLN A 40 -7.04 5.03 16.65
N HIS A 41 -7.93 4.91 15.67
CA HIS A 41 -7.56 5.01 14.26
C HIS A 41 -7.63 6.47 13.80
N SER A 42 -6.60 6.95 13.09
CA SER A 42 -6.46 8.36 12.70
C SER A 42 -7.61 8.86 11.83
N THR A 43 -8.15 8.02 10.95
CA THR A 43 -9.26 8.39 10.06
C THR A 43 -10.59 8.57 10.79
N THR A 44 -10.92 7.67 11.72
CA THR A 44 -12.25 7.66 12.37
C THR A 44 -12.24 8.35 13.75
N GLY A 45 -11.06 8.60 14.31
CA GLY A 45 -10.90 9.13 15.68
C GLY A 45 -11.44 8.18 16.77
N LYS A 46 -11.77 6.94 16.40
CA LYS A 46 -12.36 5.91 17.26
C LYS A 46 -11.54 4.62 17.15
N THR A 47 -11.66 3.77 18.15
CA THR A 47 -11.02 2.45 18.16
C THR A 47 -11.79 1.49 17.24
N PRO A 48 -11.12 0.59 16.51
CA PRO A 48 -11.79 -0.41 15.69
C PRO A 48 -12.79 -1.28 16.47
N ALA A 49 -12.47 -1.68 17.72
CA ALA A 49 -13.40 -2.44 18.55
C ALA A 49 -14.71 -1.67 18.83
N LEU A 50 -14.63 -0.37 19.07
CA LEU A 50 -15.81 0.46 19.29
C LEU A 50 -16.67 0.63 18.04
N VAL A 51 -16.08 0.59 16.84
CA VAL A 51 -16.82 0.69 15.57
C VAL A 51 -17.31 -0.66 15.07
N ALA A 52 -16.65 -1.77 15.45
CA ALA A 52 -16.96 -3.13 15.00
C ALA A 52 -17.76 -3.99 16.00
N LYS A 53 -17.69 -3.67 17.30
CA LYS A 53 -18.43 -4.38 18.37
C LYS A 53 -19.23 -3.47 19.30
N GLY A 54 -18.87 -2.19 19.40
CA GLY A 54 -19.64 -1.17 20.13
C GLY A 54 -19.15 -0.94 21.54
N TRP A 55 -18.10 -1.65 21.91
CA TRP A 55 -17.44 -1.56 23.20
C TRP A 55 -15.94 -1.77 23.01
N ASN A 56 -15.17 -1.23 23.96
CA ASN A 56 -13.74 -1.48 24.04
C ASN A 56 -13.45 -2.51 25.13
N PRO A 57 -12.49 -3.41 24.90
CA PRO A 57 -12.05 -4.34 25.94
C PRO A 57 -11.46 -3.56 27.12
N LEU A 58 -11.75 -4.04 28.32
CA LEU A 58 -11.19 -3.49 29.56
C LEU A 58 -9.80 -4.04 29.79
N PHE A 59 -8.86 -3.17 30.15
CA PHE A 59 -7.51 -3.56 30.56
C PHE A 59 -7.43 -3.66 32.09
N PRO A 60 -6.46 -4.43 32.64
CA PRO A 60 -6.24 -4.50 34.09
C PRO A 60 -6.10 -3.12 34.76
N VAL A 61 -5.51 -2.15 34.07
CA VAL A 61 -5.40 -0.75 34.53
C VAL A 61 -6.76 -0.05 34.65
N ASP A 62 -7.76 -0.45 33.88
CA ASP A 62 -9.10 0.11 33.93
C ASP A 62 -9.86 -0.43 35.15
N HIS A 63 -9.57 -1.67 35.55
CA HIS A 63 -10.13 -2.26 36.77
C HIS A 63 -9.64 -1.56 38.04
N LEU A 64 -8.39 -1.07 38.04
CA LEU A 64 -7.85 -0.27 39.16
C LEU A 64 -8.49 1.13 39.27
N LYS A 65 -9.13 1.61 38.20
CA LYS A 65 -9.81 2.91 38.15
C LYS A 65 -11.31 2.84 38.50
N LYS A 66 -11.85 1.65 38.84
CA LYS A 66 -13.28 1.37 39.03
C LYS A 66 -13.92 1.92 40.33
N ASN A 67 -13.61 3.15 40.72
CA ASN A 67 -14.42 3.86 41.73
C ASN A 67 -15.65 4.57 41.10
N LEU A 68 -15.98 4.29 39.84
CA LEU A 68 -17.10 4.91 39.13
C LEU A 68 -18.11 3.82 38.75
N LEU A 69 -19.35 3.97 39.25
CA LEU A 69 -20.50 3.16 38.88
C LEU A 69 -20.64 3.13 37.35
N THR A 70 -20.40 1.97 36.74
CA THR A 70 -20.56 1.79 35.30
C THR A 70 -22.00 1.38 35.04
N ILE A 71 -22.88 2.36 34.88
CA ILE A 71 -24.25 2.11 34.42
C ILE A 71 -24.16 1.72 32.94
N HIS A 72 -24.42 0.46 32.65
CA HIS A 72 -24.49 0.00 31.27
C HIS A 72 -25.74 0.63 30.62
N PRO A 73 -25.62 1.23 29.41
CA PRO A 73 -26.77 1.80 28.72
C PRO A 73 -27.84 0.72 28.49
N THR A 74 -29.10 1.14 28.43
CA THR A 74 -30.20 0.26 27.99
C THR A 74 -29.90 -0.25 26.59
N ALA A 75 -30.37 -1.45 26.22
CA ALA A 75 -30.16 -2.00 24.88
C ALA A 75 -30.55 -1.04 23.74
N LYS A 76 -31.60 -0.24 23.95
CA LYS A 76 -32.04 0.80 23.01
C LYS A 76 -31.00 1.92 22.87
N ASP A 77 -30.51 2.46 23.98
CA ASP A 77 -29.52 3.54 23.99
C ASP A 77 -28.20 3.08 23.37
N PHE A 78 -27.81 1.82 23.63
CA PHE A 78 -26.65 1.19 23.01
C PHE A 78 -26.81 1.09 21.49
N HIS A 79 -27.97 0.66 21.01
CA HIS A 79 -28.25 0.58 19.57
C HIS A 79 -28.21 1.95 18.88
N ASP A 80 -28.78 2.97 19.51
CA ASP A 80 -28.78 4.34 18.97
C ASP A 80 -27.37 4.97 19.02
N MET A 81 -26.58 4.67 20.04
CA MET A 81 -25.15 5.03 20.08
C MET A 81 -24.37 4.33 18.98
N TRP A 82 -24.60 3.03 18.80
CA TRP A 82 -23.94 2.19 17.81
C TRP A 82 -24.20 2.67 16.39
N LYS A 83 -25.47 2.93 16.03
CA LYS A 83 -25.84 3.51 14.74
C LYS A 83 -25.08 4.81 14.45
N ARG A 84 -25.07 5.74 15.41
CA ARG A 84 -24.34 7.02 15.29
C ARG A 84 -22.84 6.81 15.08
N ALA A 85 -22.24 5.82 15.75
CA ALA A 85 -20.84 5.48 15.58
C ALA A 85 -20.56 4.94 14.17
N CYS A 86 -21.42 4.04 13.65
CA CYS A 86 -21.32 3.53 12.29
C CYS A 86 -21.48 4.64 11.24
N ASP A 87 -22.48 5.52 11.39
CA ASP A 87 -22.71 6.64 10.46
C ASP A 87 -21.52 7.61 10.44
N THR A 88 -20.97 7.92 11.63
CA THR A 88 -19.78 8.75 11.75
C THR A 88 -18.57 8.11 11.06
N ALA A 89 -18.35 6.81 11.29
CA ALA A 89 -17.26 6.08 10.67
C ALA A 89 -17.41 6.05 9.13
N ALA A 90 -18.62 5.83 8.62
CA ALA A 90 -18.90 5.85 7.19
C ALA A 90 -18.57 7.22 6.57
N ARG A 91 -18.96 8.32 7.24
CA ARG A 91 -18.62 9.68 6.82
C ARG A 91 -17.10 9.91 6.81
N CYS A 92 -16.40 9.54 7.88
CA CYS A 92 -14.95 9.69 7.95
C CYS A 92 -14.22 8.91 6.85
N ILE A 93 -14.69 7.70 6.53
CA ILE A 93 -14.13 6.90 5.42
C ILE A 93 -14.36 7.58 4.08
N ALA A 94 -15.55 8.14 3.84
CA ALA A 94 -15.86 8.89 2.62
C ALA A 94 -14.96 10.14 2.48
N GLU A 95 -14.82 10.92 3.55
CA GLU A 95 -13.94 12.10 3.59
C GLU A 95 -12.47 11.73 3.33
N ALA A 96 -11.98 10.65 3.96
CA ALA A 96 -10.62 10.17 3.73
C ALA A 96 -10.41 9.68 2.30
N LYS A 97 -11.41 9.03 1.70
CA LYS A 97 -11.38 8.62 0.29
C LYS A 97 -11.29 9.84 -0.63
N ASP A 98 -12.08 10.86 -0.39
CA ASP A 98 -12.07 12.08 -1.20
C ASP A 98 -10.76 12.86 -1.04
N TYR A 99 -10.24 12.97 0.19
CA TYR A 99 -8.93 13.55 0.47
C TYR A 99 -7.81 12.82 -0.27
N ASN A 100 -7.79 11.48 -0.18
CA ASN A 100 -6.80 10.64 -0.86
C ASN A 100 -6.91 10.77 -2.38
N LYS A 101 -8.13 10.82 -2.93
CA LYS A 101 -8.38 11.04 -4.35
C LYS A 101 -7.82 12.40 -4.79
N GLN A 102 -8.14 13.48 -4.10
CA GLN A 102 -7.62 14.82 -4.43
C GLN A 102 -6.09 14.86 -4.39
N ARG A 103 -5.48 14.22 -3.39
CA ARG A 103 -4.02 14.15 -3.27
C ARG A 103 -3.39 13.35 -4.41
N TRP A 104 -4.00 12.22 -4.76
CA TRP A 104 -3.59 11.41 -5.89
C TRP A 104 -3.71 12.20 -7.20
N ASP A 105 -4.88 12.77 -7.48
CA ASP A 105 -5.14 13.53 -8.71
C ASP A 105 -4.20 14.74 -8.89
N LYS A 106 -3.76 15.38 -7.81
CA LYS A 106 -2.77 16.48 -7.85
C LYS A 106 -1.38 16.06 -8.30
N THR A 107 -0.94 14.85 -7.92
CA THR A 107 0.43 14.38 -8.16
C THR A 107 0.52 13.38 -9.31
N HIS A 108 -0.60 12.75 -9.64
CA HIS A 108 -0.67 11.71 -10.64
C HIS A 108 -0.77 12.32 -12.04
N MET A 109 0.36 12.38 -12.73
CA MET A 109 0.35 12.57 -14.18
C MET A 109 0.05 11.23 -14.85
N LYS A 110 -1.03 11.19 -15.64
CA LYS A 110 -1.34 10.06 -16.51
C LYS A 110 -0.47 10.18 -17.76
N PRO A 111 0.40 9.21 -18.05
CA PRO A 111 1.05 9.17 -19.35
C PRO A 111 0.01 8.76 -20.39
N ASP A 112 -0.22 9.60 -21.40
CA ASP A 112 -1.12 9.30 -22.50
C ASP A 112 -0.42 8.36 -23.48
N PHE A 113 -0.41 7.06 -23.17
CA PHE A 113 0.05 6.03 -24.08
C PHE A 113 -1.03 5.69 -25.11
N LYS A 114 -0.63 5.45 -26.35
CA LYS A 114 -1.49 4.97 -27.43
C LYS A 114 -1.04 3.60 -27.91
N GLU A 115 -1.96 2.90 -28.55
CA GLU A 115 -1.65 1.66 -29.25
C GLU A 115 -0.65 1.96 -30.38
N GLY A 116 0.41 1.16 -30.48
CA GLY A 116 1.51 1.39 -31.42
C GLY A 116 2.70 2.20 -30.87
N ASP A 117 2.56 2.86 -29.71
CA ASP A 117 3.69 3.58 -29.11
C ASP A 117 4.81 2.62 -28.68
N GLN A 118 6.05 3.07 -28.82
CA GLN A 118 7.22 2.36 -28.31
C GLN A 118 7.49 2.76 -26.86
N VAL A 119 7.68 1.75 -26.02
CA VAL A 119 7.89 1.94 -24.58
C VAL A 119 9.00 1.06 -24.03
N LEU A 120 9.58 1.52 -22.94
CA LEU A 120 10.52 0.78 -22.12
C LEU A 120 9.81 0.24 -20.87
N VAL A 121 10.05 -1.02 -20.53
CA VAL A 121 9.43 -1.71 -19.38
C VAL A 121 10.45 -1.85 -18.25
N SER A 122 10.05 -1.57 -17.02
CA SER A 122 10.93 -1.62 -15.85
C SER A 122 11.36 -3.04 -15.49
N THR A 123 12.66 -3.24 -15.23
CA THR A 123 13.24 -4.53 -14.83
C THR A 123 13.03 -4.89 -13.34
N LEU A 124 12.27 -4.09 -12.59
CA LEU A 124 12.07 -4.27 -11.14
C LEU A 124 11.54 -5.67 -10.80
N ASN A 125 10.55 -6.15 -11.57
CA ASN A 125 9.88 -7.45 -11.37
C ASN A 125 10.47 -8.58 -12.23
N PHE A 126 11.61 -8.33 -12.89
CA PHE A 126 12.25 -9.32 -13.74
C PHE A 126 13.31 -10.09 -12.94
N ASN A 127 12.97 -11.33 -12.59
CA ASN A 127 13.88 -12.22 -11.84
C ASN A 127 14.93 -12.90 -12.73
N ASN A 128 14.71 -13.00 -14.04
CA ASN A 128 15.50 -13.84 -14.96
C ASN A 128 16.30 -13.02 -15.99
N ILE A 129 16.68 -11.79 -15.66
CA ILE A 129 17.58 -10.98 -16.50
C ILE A 129 19.01 -11.30 -16.07
N LYS A 130 19.89 -11.55 -17.05
CA LYS A 130 21.31 -11.82 -16.81
C LYS A 130 21.96 -10.63 -16.08
N GLY A 131 22.79 -10.92 -15.07
CA GLY A 131 23.60 -9.92 -14.36
C GLY A 131 23.07 -9.52 -12.97
N HIS A 132 23.92 -8.85 -12.19
CA HIS A 132 23.60 -8.40 -10.84
C HIS A 132 22.61 -7.22 -10.86
N LYS A 133 21.65 -7.18 -9.92
CA LYS A 133 20.58 -6.15 -9.86
C LYS A 133 21.10 -4.71 -9.91
N LYS A 134 22.31 -4.46 -9.39
CA LYS A 134 22.96 -3.13 -9.37
C LYS A 134 23.60 -2.73 -10.71
N MET A 135 23.94 -3.69 -11.56
CA MET A 135 24.65 -3.45 -12.83
C MET A 135 23.78 -3.63 -14.08
N ARG A 136 22.57 -4.17 -13.93
CA ARG A 136 21.63 -4.32 -15.04
C ARG A 136 20.85 -3.04 -15.28
N ASP A 137 20.43 -2.83 -16.53
CA ASP A 137 19.57 -1.71 -16.88
C ASP A 137 18.24 -1.76 -16.12
N SER A 138 17.80 -0.60 -15.66
CA SER A 138 16.54 -0.47 -14.91
C SER A 138 15.30 -0.61 -15.82
N PHE A 139 15.49 -0.52 -17.13
CA PHE A 139 14.45 -0.60 -18.15
C PHE A 139 14.94 -1.40 -19.36
N VAL A 140 14.05 -2.16 -19.98
CA VAL A 140 14.30 -2.97 -21.19
C VAL A 140 13.30 -2.62 -22.29
N GLY A 141 13.68 -2.77 -23.54
CA GLY A 141 12.87 -2.39 -24.71
C GLY A 141 13.70 -1.54 -25.69
N PRO A 142 13.14 -1.11 -26.82
CA PRO A 142 11.73 -0.73 -27.00
C PRO A 142 10.79 -1.90 -27.29
N PHE A 143 9.63 -1.90 -26.63
CA PHE A 143 8.49 -2.77 -26.94
C PHE A 143 7.31 -1.94 -27.44
N THR A 144 6.52 -2.50 -28.35
CA THR A 144 5.33 -1.81 -28.88
C THR A 144 4.12 -2.14 -28.01
N ILE A 145 3.33 -1.11 -27.68
CA ILE A 145 2.03 -1.31 -27.03
C ILE A 145 1.05 -1.92 -28.04
N ILE A 146 0.51 -3.09 -27.70
CA ILE A 146 -0.53 -3.76 -28.49
C ILE A 146 -1.88 -3.10 -28.19
N ARG A 147 -2.20 -2.96 -26.90
CA ARG A 147 -3.46 -2.36 -26.44
C ARG A 147 -3.35 -1.79 -25.05
N LEU A 148 -4.28 -0.92 -24.69
CA LEU A 148 -4.45 -0.40 -23.33
C LEU A 148 -5.40 -1.30 -22.52
N VAL A 149 -4.94 -1.79 -21.37
CA VAL A 149 -5.76 -2.61 -20.45
C VAL A 149 -6.35 -1.69 -19.39
N GLY A 150 -7.52 -1.14 -19.70
CA GLY A 150 -8.17 -0.15 -18.85
C GLY A 150 -7.40 1.18 -18.81
N LYS A 151 -7.45 1.89 -17.67
CA LYS A 151 -6.82 3.22 -17.51
C LYS A 151 -5.43 3.18 -16.90
N THR A 152 -4.99 2.03 -16.38
CA THR A 152 -3.82 1.93 -15.49
C THR A 152 -2.79 0.91 -15.94
N ALA A 153 -3.06 0.16 -17.01
CA ALA A 153 -2.13 -0.85 -17.52
C ALA A 153 -2.07 -0.85 -19.04
N VAL A 154 -0.94 -1.28 -19.56
CA VAL A 154 -0.65 -1.43 -20.99
C VAL A 154 -0.22 -2.86 -21.27
N GLU A 155 -0.63 -3.39 -22.41
CA GLU A 155 -0.16 -4.68 -22.91
C GLU A 155 0.92 -4.45 -23.97
N VAL A 156 2.11 -5.01 -23.75
CA VAL A 156 3.26 -4.86 -24.63
C VAL A 156 3.52 -6.12 -25.43
N LYS A 157 3.98 -5.95 -26.67
CA LYS A 157 4.49 -7.03 -27.50
C LYS A 157 5.93 -7.35 -27.10
N PHE A 158 6.14 -8.50 -26.48
CA PHE A 158 7.48 -8.98 -26.17
C PHE A 158 8.20 -9.59 -27.37
N THR A 159 9.51 -9.42 -27.42
CA THR A 159 10.42 -10.20 -28.27
C THR A 159 10.59 -11.62 -27.70
N GLU A 160 11.08 -12.56 -28.51
CA GLU A 160 11.18 -13.98 -28.13
C GLU A 160 11.91 -14.22 -26.80
N GLU A 161 12.93 -13.41 -26.50
CA GLU A 161 13.69 -13.44 -25.25
C GLU A 161 12.82 -13.24 -23.98
N PHE A 162 11.74 -12.45 -24.10
CA PHE A 162 10.84 -12.11 -22.99
C PHE A 162 9.46 -12.75 -23.12
N SER A 163 9.26 -13.66 -24.07
CA SER A 163 7.99 -14.36 -24.34
C SER A 163 7.36 -15.07 -23.13
N ARG A 164 8.19 -15.51 -22.16
CA ARG A 164 7.74 -16.17 -20.92
C ARG A 164 7.23 -15.19 -19.85
N LYS A 165 7.32 -13.88 -20.07
CA LYS A 165 6.87 -12.85 -19.12
C LYS A 165 5.44 -12.43 -19.43
N HIS A 166 4.69 -12.11 -18.38
CA HIS A 166 3.33 -11.61 -18.52
C HIS A 166 3.35 -10.26 -19.27
N PRO A 167 2.57 -10.09 -20.36
CA PRO A 167 2.70 -8.94 -21.26
C PRO A 167 2.02 -7.65 -20.74
N VAL A 168 1.24 -7.74 -19.66
CA VAL A 168 0.53 -6.57 -19.10
C VAL A 168 1.32 -5.94 -17.96
N PHE A 169 1.58 -4.64 -18.07
CA PHE A 169 2.29 -3.85 -17.06
C PHE A 169 1.48 -2.63 -16.63
N PRO A 170 1.51 -2.26 -15.33
CA PRO A 170 1.02 -0.97 -14.88
C PRO A 170 1.74 0.19 -15.57
N VAL A 171 1.03 1.27 -15.87
CA VAL A 171 1.61 2.49 -16.49
C VAL A 171 2.79 3.08 -15.70
N SER A 172 2.84 2.85 -14.38
CA SER A 172 3.95 3.29 -13.52
C SER A 172 5.26 2.54 -13.76
N LEU A 173 5.21 1.35 -14.36
CA LEU A 173 6.38 0.53 -14.68
C LEU A 173 6.82 0.68 -16.14
N VAL A 174 6.22 1.60 -16.88
CA VAL A 174 6.45 1.81 -18.30
C VAL A 174 6.86 3.26 -18.56
N LYS A 175 7.79 3.46 -19.49
CA LYS A 175 8.23 4.80 -19.94
C LYS A 175 8.14 4.92 -21.45
N PRO A 176 7.75 6.10 -21.98
CA PRO A 176 7.83 6.35 -23.42
C PRO A 176 9.28 6.23 -23.89
N TYR A 177 9.47 5.56 -25.01
CA TYR A 177 10.75 5.50 -25.70
C TYR A 177 10.86 6.66 -26.67
N PHE A 178 11.94 7.45 -26.58
CA PHE A 178 12.25 8.50 -27.54
C PHE A 178 13.50 8.07 -28.30
N GLN A 179 13.36 7.84 -29.61
CA GLN A 179 14.51 7.53 -30.46
C GLN A 179 15.42 8.76 -30.47
N THR A 180 16.65 8.60 -29.98
CA THR A 180 17.67 9.63 -30.05
C THR A 180 18.41 9.44 -31.37
N GLU A 181 18.55 10.49 -32.18
CA GLU A 181 19.34 10.42 -33.42
C GLU A 181 20.78 10.01 -33.11
N GLU A 182 21.34 9.13 -33.94
CA GLU A 182 22.66 8.53 -33.76
C GLU A 182 23.74 9.62 -33.60
N GLY A 183 24.25 9.80 -32.38
CA GLY A 183 25.33 10.76 -32.07
C GLY A 183 25.12 11.61 -30.81
N GLN A 184 23.92 11.64 -30.24
CA GLN A 184 23.69 12.32 -28.95
C GLN A 184 23.72 11.31 -27.80
N SER A 185 24.70 11.46 -26.90
CA SER A 185 24.71 10.76 -25.61
C SER A 185 23.35 10.94 -24.91
N PRO A 186 22.77 9.89 -24.31
CA PRO A 186 21.46 9.97 -23.69
C PRO A 186 21.44 11.12 -22.68
N PRO A 187 20.38 11.96 -22.65
CA PRO A 187 20.31 13.07 -21.71
C PRO A 187 20.45 12.49 -20.31
N GLY A 188 21.52 12.91 -19.63
CA GLY A 188 21.80 12.51 -18.26
C GLY A 188 20.54 12.65 -17.40
N ARG A 189 20.39 11.74 -16.43
CA ARG A 189 19.29 11.66 -15.47
C ARG A 189 18.73 13.06 -15.17
N ARG A 190 17.56 13.41 -15.75
CA ARG A 190 16.90 14.70 -15.47
C ARG A 190 16.84 14.86 -13.96
N SER A 191 17.61 15.81 -13.43
CA SER A 191 17.54 16.24 -12.04
C SER A 191 16.10 16.63 -11.81
N SER A 192 15.40 15.91 -10.95
CA SER A 192 14.08 16.27 -10.48
C SER A 192 14.21 17.56 -9.67
N HIS A 193 14.23 18.71 -10.35
CA HIS A 193 14.10 20.01 -9.72
C HIS A 193 12.73 20.04 -9.03
N HIS A 194 12.76 20.11 -7.70
CA HIS A 194 11.64 20.54 -6.90
C HIS A 194 11.19 21.92 -7.41
N LEU A 195 10.01 21.99 -8.03
CA LEU A 195 9.27 23.24 -8.02
C LEU A 195 8.68 23.41 -6.61
N LYS A 196 9.00 24.57 -6.05
CA LYS A 196 8.58 25.08 -4.74
C LYS A 196 7.07 25.20 -4.62
#